data_AF-A0A100VZN7-F1
#
_entry.id   AF-A0A100VZN7-F1
#
_cell.length_a   1.000
_cell.length_b   1.000
_cell.length_c   1.000
_cell.angle_alpha   90.00
_cell.angle_beta   90.00
_cell.angle_gamma   90.00
#
_symmetry.space_group_name_H-M   'P 1'
#
loop_
_entity.id
_entity.type
_entity.pdbx_description
1 polymer ?
#
loop_
_entity_poly.entity_id
_entity_poly.type
_entity_poly.pdbx_seq_one_letter_code
_entity_poly.pdbx_strand_id
1 'polypeptide(L)'
;MASAESAVVTIGELQAEGFDVTIDRIGSAPLEQCAVTSVRNPQTETRLVRVETIGKNGKKNFDLVPIVVRRTITVSLDCTH
;
A
#
# COMPACT_ATOMS: atom_id res chain seq x y z
N MET A 1 13.56 14.69 -20.32
CA MET A 1 14.27 13.91 -19.29
C MET A 1 13.18 13.30 -18.42
N ALA A 2 12.84 12.03 -18.65
CA ALA A 2 11.96 11.33 -17.73
C ALA A 2 12.80 11.10 -16.48
N SER A 3 12.53 11.85 -15.41
CA SER A 3 13.07 11.52 -14.11
C SER A 3 12.61 10.09 -13.87
N ALA A 4 13.55 9.14 -13.88
CA ALA A 4 13.38 8.01 -12.98
C ALA A 4 13.29 8.69 -11.62
N GLU A 5 12.07 8.99 -11.16
CA GLU A 5 11.85 9.30 -9.75
C GLU A 5 12.64 8.23 -9.01
N SER A 6 13.68 8.68 -8.30
CA SER A 6 14.59 7.77 -7.62
C SER A 6 13.75 6.75 -6.89
N ALA A 7 14.14 5.48 -6.85
CA ALA A 7 13.33 4.44 -6.18
C ALA A 7 12.84 4.89 -4.79
N VAL A 8 13.64 5.70 -4.11
CA VAL A 8 13.33 6.42 -2.87
C VAL A 8 12.05 7.28 -2.94
N VAL A 9 11.88 8.09 -3.98
CA VAL A 9 10.71 8.96 -4.20
C VAL A 9 9.46 8.11 -4.36
N THR A 10 9.47 7.16 -5.29
CA THR A 10 8.30 6.29 -5.53
C THR A 10 7.90 5.49 -4.29
N ILE A 11 8.88 4.94 -3.55
CA ILE A 11 8.60 4.25 -2.29
C ILE A 11 8.00 5.20 -1.27
N GLY A 12 8.55 6.41 -1.15
CA GLY A 12 8.06 7.44 -0.23
C GLY A 12 6.63 7.87 -0.52
N GLU A 13 6.28 8.07 -1.80
CA GLU A 13 4.91 8.41 -2.21
C GLU A 13 3.92 7.29 -1.86
N LEU A 14 4.26 6.03 -2.17
CA LEU A 14 3.41 4.88 -1.84
C LEU A 14 3.22 4.72 -0.32
N GLN A 15 4.26 4.97 0.47
CA GLN A 15 4.16 4.98 1.92
C GLN A 15 3.27 6.14 2.42
N ALA A 16 3.38 7.32 1.82
CA ALA A 16 2.55 8.47 2.15
C ALA A 16 1.07 8.26 1.79
N GLU A 17 0.79 7.49 0.74
CA GLU A 17 -0.57 7.01 0.39
C GLU A 17 -1.13 5.97 1.38
N GLY A 18 -0.32 5.49 2.32
CA GLY A 18 -0.70 4.51 3.34
C GLY A 18 -0.56 3.05 2.88
N PHE A 19 0.25 2.78 1.85
CA PHE A 19 0.61 1.41 1.49
C PHE A 19 1.80 0.92 2.33
N ASP A 20 1.71 -0.34 2.73
CA ASP A 20 2.83 -1.14 3.22
C ASP A 20 3.64 -1.63 2.03
N VAL A 21 4.79 -1.00 1.79
CA VAL A 21 5.61 -1.21 0.60
C VAL A 21 6.58 -2.38 0.81
N THR A 22 6.45 -3.41 -0.02
CA THR A 22 7.40 -4.52 -0.11
C THR A 22 8.38 -4.26 -1.24
N ILE A 23 9.68 -4.30 -0.94
CA ILE A 23 10.74 -4.05 -1.92
C ILE A 23 11.30 -5.38 -2.40
N ASP A 24 11.22 -5.60 -3.71
CA ASP A 24 11.88 -6.69 -4.42
C ASP A 24 13.05 -6.09 -5.21
N ARG A 25 14.29 -6.39 -4.81
CA ARG A 25 15.48 -5.78 -5.40
C ARG A 25 16.43 -6.83 -5.95
N ILE A 26 16.96 -6.55 -7.13
CA ILE A 26 18.02 -7.35 -7.75
C ILE A 26 19.31 -6.54 -7.69
N GLY A 27 20.37 -7.10 -7.11
CA GLY A 27 21.67 -6.45 -6.98
C GLY A 27 21.92 -5.76 -5.64
N SER A 28 23.04 -5.05 -5.58
CA SER A 28 23.63 -4.55 -4.33
C SER A 28 23.86 -3.04 -4.31
N ALA A 29 23.57 -2.33 -5.39
CA ALA A 29 23.72 -0.88 -5.43
C ALA A 29 22.84 -0.18 -4.37
N PRO A 30 23.25 1.01 -3.91
CA PRO A 30 22.43 1.84 -3.03
C PRO A 30 21.06 2.14 -3.64
N LEU A 31 20.03 2.28 -2.80
CA LEU A 31 18.64 2.56 -3.21
C LEU A 31 18.51 3.78 -4.11
N GLU A 32 19.39 4.78 -3.95
CA GLU A 32 19.42 6.00 -4.76
C GLU A 32 19.88 5.76 -6.20
N GLN A 33 20.58 4.65 -6.45
CA GLN A 33 21.08 4.23 -7.75
C GLN A 33 20.20 3.16 -8.40
N CYS A 34 19.19 2.65 -7.67
CA CYS A 34 18.27 1.66 -8.19
C CYS A 34 17.22 2.28 -9.12
N ALA A 35 16.92 1.58 -10.21
CA ALA A 35 15.83 1.92 -11.11
C ALA A 35 14.57 1.12 -10.75
N VAL A 36 13.41 1.80 -10.71
CA VAL A 36 12.12 1.13 -10.57
C VAL A 36 11.80 0.41 -11.88
N THR A 37 11.70 -0.91 -11.85
CA THR A 37 11.37 -1.71 -13.03
C THR A 37 9.89 -2.05 -13.10
N SER A 38 9.21 -2.14 -11.96
CA SER A 38 7.78 -2.42 -11.90
C SER A 38 7.17 -2.06 -10.55
N VAL A 39 5.98 -1.49 -10.55
CA VAL A 39 5.12 -1.34 -9.37
C VAL A 39 3.91 -2.24 -9.59
N ARG A 40 3.74 -3.25 -8.74
CA ARG A 40 2.76 -4.32 -8.97
C ARG A 40 2.11 -4.82 -7.69
N ASN A 41 0.97 -5.48 -7.88
CA ASN A 41 0.19 -6.16 -6.84
C ASN A 41 -0.29 -5.23 -5.70
N PRO A 42 -1.07 -4.17 -5.97
CA PRO A 42 -1.77 -3.46 -4.91
C PRO A 42 -2.83 -4.39 -4.32
N GLN A 43 -2.63 -4.82 -3.08
CA GLN A 43 -3.61 -5.62 -2.34
C GLN A 43 -4.22 -4.79 -1.23
N THR A 44 -5.54 -4.85 -1.12
CA THR A 44 -6.29 -4.20 -0.04
C THR A 44 -7.00 -5.28 0.75
N GLU A 45 -6.61 -5.43 2.00
CA GLU A 45 -7.27 -6.32 2.94
C GLU A 45 -8.42 -5.56 3.61
N THR A 46 -9.63 -6.09 3.44
CA THR A 46 -10.83 -5.56 4.10
C THR A 46 -11.35 -6.55 5.12
N ARG A 47 -11.76 -6.07 6.29
CA ARG A 47 -12.46 -6.87 7.30
C ARG A 47 -13.84 -6.28 7.57
N LEU A 48 -14.81 -7.15 7.80
CA LEU A 48 -16.15 -6.75 8.21
C LEU A 48 -16.15 -6.52 9.72
N VAL A 49 -16.53 -5.32 10.13
CA VAL A 49 -16.72 -4.99 11.55
C VAL A 49 -18.21 -4.83 11.82
N ARG A 50 -18.64 -5.36 12.97
CA ARG A 50 -20.01 -5.22 13.46
C ARG A 50 -20.14 -3.89 14.17
N VAL A 51 -20.95 -2.99 13.61
CA VAL A 51 -21.26 -1.69 14.21
C VAL A 51 -22.68 -1.76 14.77
N GLU A 52 -22.84 -1.48 16.06
CA GLU A 52 -24.16 -1.38 16.69
C GLU A 52 -24.77 0.00 16.43
N THR A 53 -25.96 0.02 15.84
CA THR A 53 -26.71 1.25 15.58
C THR A 53 -28.00 1.23 16.39
N ILE A 54 -28.31 2.34 17.07
CA ILE A 54 -29.59 2.51 17.76
C ILE A 54 -30.57 3.12 16.77
N GLY A 55 -31.59 2.35 16.38
CA GLY A 55 -32.66 2.83 15.50
C GLY A 55 -33.51 3.90 16.17
N LYS A 56 -34.23 4.70 15.36
CA LYS A 56 -35.13 5.79 15.84
C LYS A 56 -36.22 5.32 16.82
N ASN A 57 -36.50 4.02 16.86
CA ASN A 57 -37.45 3.35 17.76
C ASN A 57 -36.78 2.71 19.00
N GLY A 58 -35.51 3.00 19.26
CA GLY A 58 -34.75 2.44 20.38
C GLY A 58 -34.32 0.98 20.21
N LYS A 59 -34.59 0.35 19.05
CA LYS A 59 -34.14 -1.02 18.77
C LYS A 59 -32.65 -1.02 18.40
N LYS A 60 -31.89 -1.94 18.98
CA LYS A 60 -30.50 -2.22 18.61
C LYS A 60 -30.47 -3.00 17.30
N ASN A 61 -29.85 -2.42 16.28
CA ASN A 61 -29.52 -3.11 15.05
C ASN A 61 -27.99 -3.24 14.95
N PHE A 62 -27.54 -4.12 14.07
CA PHE A 62 -26.12 -4.21 13.77
C PHE A 62 -25.92 -4.30 12.27
N ASP A 63 -24.93 -3.56 11.79
CA ASP A 63 -24.54 -3.51 10.39
C ASP A 63 -23.11 -4.07 10.26
N LEU A 64 -22.86 -4.79 9.17
CA LEU A 64 -21.52 -5.25 8.81
C LEU A 64 -20.91 -4.23 7.86
N VAL A 65 -19.95 -3.47 8.35
CA VAL A 65 -19.27 -2.43 7.56
C VAL A 65 -17.90 -2.95 7.14
N PRO A 66 -17.57 -2.96 5.84
CA PRO A 66 -16.23 -3.27 5.39
C PRO A 66 -15.30 -2.10 5.75
N ILE A 67 -14.24 -2.39 6.49
CA ILE A 67 -13.15 -1.46 6.75
C ILE A 67 -11.87 -1.95 6.09
N VAL A 68 -11.06 -1.03 5.56
CA VAL A 68 -9.72 -1.35 5.07
C VAL A 68 -8.80 -1.49 6.27
N VAL A 69 -8.21 -2.67 6.45
CA VAL A 69 -7.29 -2.93 7.58
C VAL A 69 -5.83 -2.85 7.16
N ARG A 70 -5.53 -3.15 5.90
CA ARG A 70 -4.17 -3.12 5.37
C ARG A 70 -4.18 -2.89 3.87
N ARG A 71 -3.22 -2.12 3.39
CA ARG A 71 -2.93 -1.96 1.96
C ARG A 71 -1.47 -2.33 1.75
N THR A 72 -1.16 -3.26 0.86
CA THR A 72 0.21 -3.65 0.52
C THR A 72 0.46 -3.41 -0.96
N ILE A 73 1.71 -3.12 -1.30
CA ILE A 73 2.13 -2.97 -2.70
C ILE A 73 3.57 -3.46 -2.85
N THR A 74 3.90 -4.07 -3.99
CA THR A 74 5.25 -4.54 -4.28
C THR A 74 5.92 -3.64 -5.31
N VAL A 75 7.12 -3.17 -4.97
CA VAL A 75 7.97 -2.38 -5.88
C VAL A 75 9.19 -3.22 -6.22
N SER A 76 9.36 -3.50 -7.51
CA SER A 76 10.53 -4.18 -8.05
C SER A 76 11.57 -3.16 -8.52
N LEU A 77 12.81 -3.35 -8.05
CA LEU A 77 13.95 -2.48 -8.27
C LEU A 77 15.09 -3.25 -8.93
N ASP A 78 15.76 -2.62 -9.89
CA ASP A 78 17.03 -3.06 -10.43
C ASP A 78 18.16 -2.19 -9.86
N CYS A 79 19.03 -2.82 -9.09
CA CYS A 79 20.18 -2.25 -8.38
C CYS A 79 21.49 -2.93 -8.84
N THR A 80 21.55 -3.38 -10.10
CA THR A 80 22.73 -4.04 -10.68
C THR A 80 23.73 -3.08 -11.30
N HIS A 81 23.33 -1.83 -11.50
CA HIS A 81 24.10 -0.75 -12.12
C HIS A 81 24.80 0.15 -11.11
#